data_AF-A0A1B7HND6-F1
#
_entry.id   AF-A0A1B7HND6-F1
#
_cell.length_a   1.000
_cell.length_b   1.000
_cell.length_c   1.000
_cell.angle_alpha   90.00
_cell.angle_beta   90.00
_cell.angle_gamma   90.00
#
_symmetry.space_group_name_H-M   'P 1'
#
loop_
_entity.id
_entity.type
_entity.pdbx_description
1 polymer ?
#
loop_
_entity_poly.entity_id
_entity_poly.type
_entity_poly.pdbx_seq_one_letter_code
_entity_poly.pdbx_strand_id
1 'polypeptide(L)'
;MEVKYYEVSVIPSIPDQEFTTSLNGLILNVRLFFATTTKLWWLQISDADRAVTLSQICLRPGVWHRLLGKLPGYAGAGAIGVARLRPNDAFGDVNAFSGSFGLFLCDEVEGD
;
A
#
# COMPACT_ATOMS: atom_id res chain seq x y z
N MET A 1 -22.43 3.78 -1.97
CA MET A 1 -21.08 3.49 -1.43
C MET A 1 -20.13 4.47 -2.05
N GLU A 2 -19.41 5.22 -1.22
CA GLU A 2 -18.38 6.17 -1.65
C GLU A 2 -17.01 5.53 -1.45
N VAL A 3 -16.10 5.69 -2.42
CA VAL A 3 -14.72 5.20 -2.29
C VAL A 3 -13.90 6.29 -1.62
N LYS A 4 -13.40 6.02 -0.41
CA LYS A 4 -12.47 6.92 0.29
C LYS A 4 -11.04 6.46 0.05
N TYR A 5 -10.15 7.44 -0.15
CA TYR A 5 -8.72 7.23 -0.33
C TYR A 5 -7.97 7.76 0.89
N TYR A 6 -7.05 6.97 1.40
CA TYR A 6 -6.20 7.28 2.55
C TYR A 6 -4.76 7.21 2.09
N GLU A 7 -4.09 8.36 2.07
CA GLU A 7 -2.66 8.41 1.75
C GLU A 7 -1.84 7.82 2.89
N VAL A 8 -0.91 6.94 2.52
CA VAL A 8 0.08 6.38 3.44
C VAL A 8 1.33 7.23 3.37
N SER A 9 1.72 7.82 4.49
CA SER A 9 2.93 8.63 4.57
C SER A 9 4.18 7.76 4.42
N VAL A 10 4.81 7.84 3.25
CA VAL A 10 6.09 7.16 2.95
C VAL A 10 7.21 8.18 3.03
N ILE A 11 8.29 7.86 3.74
CA ILE A 11 9.48 8.73 3.81
C ILE A 11 10.33 8.47 2.56
N PRO A 12 10.58 9.48 1.71
CA PRO A 12 11.46 9.31 0.55
C PRO A 12 12.87 8.87 0.96
N SER A 13 13.57 8.19 0.06
CA SER A 13 14.97 7.73 0.26
C SER A 13 15.16 6.63 1.32
N ILE A 14 14.14 6.24 2.09
CA ILE A 14 14.20 5.08 2.98
C ILE A 14 13.66 3.86 2.23
N PRO A 15 14.53 2.93 1.80
CA PRO A 15 14.11 1.83 0.94
C PRO A 15 13.30 0.77 1.66
N ASP A 16 13.33 0.68 2.99
CA ASP A 16 12.62 -0.33 3.78
C ASP A 16 11.96 0.36 4.98
N GLN A 17 10.64 0.30 5.03
CA GLN A 17 9.83 1.03 6.01
C GLN A 17 8.69 0.14 6.49
N GLU A 18 8.50 0.12 7.81
CA GLU A 18 7.37 -0.55 8.46
C GLU A 18 6.47 0.51 9.10
N PHE A 19 5.17 0.35 8.94
CA PHE A 19 4.17 1.22 9.54
C PHE A 19 2.89 0.45 9.84
N THR A 20 2.14 0.97 10.81
CA THR A 20 0.85 0.43 11.20
C THR A 20 -0.25 1.35 10.69
N THR A 21 -1.31 0.77 10.13
CA THR A 21 -2.47 1.50 9.64
C THR A 21 -3.75 0.76 10.01
N SER A 22 -4.89 1.45 9.99
CA SER A 22 -6.20 0.84 10.23
C SER A 22 -7.09 0.95 8.99
N LEU A 23 -7.81 -0.12 8.70
CA LEU A 23 -8.76 -0.19 7.59
C LEU A 23 -10.04 -0.89 8.07
N ASN A 24 -11.17 -0.19 8.07
CA ASN A 24 -12.45 -0.68 8.62
C ASN A 24 -12.33 -1.35 10.00
N GLY A 25 -11.55 -0.75 10.90
CA GLY A 25 -11.35 -1.25 12.27
C GLY A 25 -10.31 -2.38 12.42
N LEU A 26 -9.80 -2.93 11.32
CA LEU A 26 -8.69 -3.90 11.35
C LEU A 26 -7.35 -3.17 11.35
N ILE A 27 -6.48 -3.52 12.31
CA ILE A 27 -5.10 -3.02 12.35
C ILE A 27 -4.22 -3.87 11.43
N LEU A 28 -3.50 -3.20 10.53
CA LEU A 28 -2.62 -3.78 9.55
C LEU A 28 -1.18 -3.35 9.82
N ASN A 29 -0.27 -4.31 9.81
CA ASN A 29 1.15 -4.04 9.70
C ASN A 29 1.54 -4.07 8.23
N VAL A 30 2.15 -3.00 7.75
CA VAL A 30 2.55 -2.85 6.37
C VAL A 30 4.04 -2.58 6.31
N ARG A 31 4.74 -3.36 5.51
CA ARG A 31 6.15 -3.15 5.17
C ARG A 31 6.27 -2.83 3.69
N LEU A 32 6.87 -1.70 3.40
CA LEU A 32 7.22 -1.28 2.05
C LEU A 32 8.73 -1.43 1.89
N PHE A 33 9.18 -2.14 0.87
CA PHE A 33 10.61 -2.27 0.59
C PHE A 33 10.96 -2.16 -0.90
N PHE A 34 12.16 -1.66 -1.20
CA PHE A 34 12.68 -1.50 -2.55
C PHE A 34 13.73 -2.58 -2.88
N ALA A 35 13.42 -3.43 -3.86
CA ALA A 35 14.35 -4.41 -4.39
C ALA A 35 15.29 -3.74 -5.40
N THR A 36 16.52 -3.45 -4.99
CA THR A 36 17.52 -2.72 -5.80
C THR A 36 17.94 -3.46 -7.06
N THR A 37 17.97 -4.79 -7.04
CA THR A 37 18.31 -5.64 -8.18
C THR A 37 17.30 -5.51 -9.32
N THR A 38 16.01 -5.51 -8.99
CA THR A 38 14.92 -5.42 -9.98
C THR A 38 14.43 -3.99 -10.18
N LYS A 39 14.84 -3.05 -9.31
CA LYS A 39 14.32 -1.67 -9.23
C LYS A 39 12.80 -1.63 -9.07
N LEU A 40 12.28 -2.46 -8.18
CA LEU A 40 10.83 -2.58 -7.93
C LEU A 40 10.50 -2.37 -6.45
N TRP A 41 9.38 -1.72 -6.19
CA TRP A 41 8.80 -1.61 -4.86
C TRP A 41 7.89 -2.79 -4.56
N TRP A 42 8.03 -3.32 -3.35
CA TRP A 42 7.28 -4.46 -2.86
C TRP A 42 6.58 -4.10 -1.56
N LEU A 43 5.38 -4.62 -1.42
CA LEU A 43 4.54 -4.43 -0.25
C LEU A 43 4.32 -5.77 0.42
N GLN A 44 4.54 -5.82 1.72
CA GLN A 44 4.13 -6.92 2.57
C GLN A 44 3.09 -6.40 3.55
N ILE A 45 1.99 -7.13 3.71
CA ILE A 45 0.93 -6.82 4.68
C ILE A 45 0.83 -8.00 5.63
N SER A 46 0.65 -7.75 6.92
CA SER A 46 0.31 -8.78 7.89
C SER A 46 -0.71 -8.25 8.89
N ASP A 47 -1.35 -9.17 9.61
CA ASP A 47 -2.13 -8.83 10.78
C ASP A 47 -1.25 -8.24 11.92
N ALA A 48 -1.92 -7.72 12.95
CA ALA A 48 -1.28 -7.13 14.13
C ALA A 48 -0.33 -8.11 14.84
N ASP A 49 -0.70 -9.39 14.89
CA ASP A 49 0.07 -10.45 15.55
C ASP A 49 1.19 -11.03 14.67
N ARG A 50 1.33 -10.54 13.43
CA ARG A 50 2.28 -11.01 12.40
C ARG A 50 2.14 -12.50 12.06
N ALA A 51 1.03 -13.13 12.44
CA ALA A 51 0.77 -14.55 12.31
C ALA A 51 0.44 -14.92 10.86
N VAL A 52 -0.22 -14.02 10.12
CA VAL A 52 -0.56 -14.23 8.70
C VAL A 52 0.08 -13.14 7.85
N THR A 53 1.14 -13.51 7.13
CA THR A 53 1.77 -12.64 6.12
C THR A 53 1.07 -12.80 4.79
N LEU A 54 0.59 -11.68 4.27
CA LEU A 54 -0.36 -11.66 3.19
C LEU A 54 0.19 -11.57 1.78
N SER A 55 1.36 -12.16 1.55
CA SER A 55 2.08 -12.08 0.28
C SER A 55 2.90 -10.80 0.15
N GLN A 56 4.01 -10.95 -0.56
CA GLN A 56 4.77 -9.85 -1.12
C GLN A 56 4.13 -9.46 -2.45
N ILE A 57 3.63 -8.24 -2.52
CA ILE A 57 2.95 -7.69 -3.69
C ILE A 57 3.92 -6.73 -4.37
N CYS A 58 4.29 -7.03 -5.62
CA CYS A 58 5.02 -6.07 -6.44
C CYS A 58 4.09 -4.90 -6.78
N LEU A 59 4.44 -3.70 -6.32
CA LEU A 59 3.68 -2.48 -6.60
C LEU A 59 3.96 -1.99 -8.02
N ARG A 60 2.93 -1.44 -8.65
CA ARG A 60 3.02 -0.75 -9.94
C ARG A 60 2.09 0.47 -9.93
N PRO A 61 2.52 1.63 -10.48
CA PRO A 61 1.66 2.80 -10.56
C PRO A 61 0.38 2.52 -11.35
N GLY A 62 -0.77 2.93 -10.80
CA GLY A 62 -2.09 2.73 -11.40
C GLY A 62 -2.68 1.34 -11.19
N VAL A 63 -1.97 0.43 -10.52
CA VAL A 63 -2.48 -0.91 -10.18
C VAL A 63 -2.92 -0.93 -8.72
N TRP A 64 -4.17 -1.30 -8.51
CA TRP A 64 -4.78 -1.46 -7.19
C TRP A 64 -4.93 -2.93 -6.85
N HIS A 65 -4.42 -3.33 -5.70
CA HIS A 65 -4.47 -4.70 -5.21
C HIS A 65 -5.56 -4.82 -4.15
N ARG A 66 -6.66 -5.49 -4.51
CA ARG A 66 -7.74 -5.82 -3.57
C ARG A 66 -7.23 -6.65 -2.40
N LEU A 67 -7.75 -6.35 -1.22
CA LEU A 67 -7.46 -7.00 0.06
C LEU A 67 -8.51 -8.05 0.46
N LEU A 68 -9.69 -8.02 -0.18
CA LEU A 68 -10.76 -9.01 0.03
C LEU A 68 -10.27 -10.43 -0.29
N GLY A 69 -10.61 -11.39 0.57
CA GLY A 69 -10.20 -12.80 0.46
C GLY A 69 -8.70 -13.02 0.65
N LYS A 70 -8.00 -11.94 0.95
CA LYS A 70 -6.57 -11.86 1.09
C LYS A 70 -6.27 -11.78 2.59
N LEU A 71 -6.89 -10.87 3.35
CA LEU A 71 -6.76 -10.76 4.81
C LEU A 71 -7.79 -11.61 5.59
N PRO A 72 -7.37 -12.48 6.52
CA PRO A 72 -8.29 -13.12 7.46
C PRO A 72 -9.05 -12.09 8.28
N GLY A 73 -10.37 -12.26 8.42
CA GLY A 73 -11.22 -11.34 9.19
C GLY A 73 -11.56 -10.02 8.49
N TYR A 74 -10.99 -9.72 7.32
CA TYR A 74 -11.36 -8.55 6.53
C TYR A 74 -12.51 -8.87 5.57
N ALA A 75 -13.67 -8.28 5.83
CA ALA A 75 -14.87 -8.43 5.00
C ALA A 75 -15.10 -7.25 4.03
N GLY A 76 -14.24 -6.22 4.05
CA GLY A 76 -14.38 -5.03 3.21
C GLY A 76 -13.91 -5.20 1.76
N ALA A 77 -14.17 -4.19 0.94
CA ALA A 77 -13.81 -4.18 -0.49
C ALA A 77 -12.49 -3.44 -0.78
N GLY A 78 -11.74 -3.08 0.26
CA GLY A 78 -10.58 -2.22 0.16
C GLY A 78 -9.42 -2.77 -0.67
N ALA A 79 -8.58 -1.84 -1.11
CA ALA A 79 -7.42 -2.10 -1.93
C ALA A 79 -6.26 -1.20 -1.54
N ILE A 80 -5.05 -1.60 -1.90
CA ILE A 80 -3.84 -0.81 -1.77
C ILE A 80 -3.17 -0.65 -3.13
N GLY A 81 -2.68 0.54 -3.44
CA GLY A 81 -2.08 0.83 -4.73
C GLY A 81 -1.21 2.06 -4.70
N VAL A 82 -0.41 2.22 -5.76
CA VAL A 82 0.41 3.41 -5.96
C VAL A 82 -0.22 4.27 -7.02
N ALA A 83 -0.38 5.56 -6.74
CA ALA A 83 -0.78 6.56 -7.72
C ALA A 83 0.40 7.43 -8.14
N ARG A 84 0.40 7.84 -9.40
CA ARG A 84 1.35 8.83 -9.93
C ARG A 84 0.80 10.23 -9.65
N LEU A 85 1.59 11.05 -8.96
CA LEU A 85 1.25 12.44 -8.61
C LEU A 85 1.87 13.43 -9.59
N ARG A 86 3.05 13.11 -10.15
CA ARG A 86 3.73 13.93 -11.17
C ARG A 86 3.94 13.15 -12.47
N PRO A 87 3.76 13.78 -13.63
CA PRO A 87 4.04 13.14 -14.91
C PRO A 87 5.54 12.89 -15.12
N ASN A 88 5.87 11.83 -15.86
CA ASN A 88 7.21 11.49 -16.37
C ASN A 88 8.29 11.04 -15.37
N ASP A 89 7.99 10.92 -14.08
CA ASP A 89 8.95 10.36 -13.12
C ASP A 89 9.04 8.83 -13.16
N ALA A 90 10.22 8.31 -12.82
CA ALA A 90 10.50 6.88 -12.80
C ALA A 90 10.11 6.26 -11.45
N PHE A 91 9.28 5.22 -11.48
CA PHE A 91 8.88 4.50 -10.26
C PHE A 91 9.99 3.59 -9.69
N GLY A 92 10.95 3.17 -10.53
CA GLY A 92 12.05 2.28 -10.15
C GLY A 92 13.21 2.97 -9.43
N ASP A 93 12.90 3.95 -8.57
CA ASP A 93 13.88 4.72 -7.78
C ASP A 93 13.49 4.69 -6.30
N VAL A 94 14.49 4.70 -5.41
CA VAL A 94 14.28 4.76 -3.95
C VAL A 94 13.63 6.09 -3.52
N ASN A 95 13.76 7.13 -4.33
CA ASN A 95 13.15 8.43 -4.15
C ASN A 95 11.81 8.55 -4.86
N ALA A 96 11.21 7.48 -5.40
CA ALA A 96 9.93 7.57 -6.12
C ALA A 96 8.83 8.27 -5.31
N PHE A 97 8.85 8.13 -3.98
CA PHE A 97 7.87 8.79 -3.10
C PHE A 97 8.22 10.25 -2.74
N SER A 98 9.24 10.87 -3.35
CA SER A 98 9.62 12.29 -3.12
C SER A 98 8.67 13.28 -3.80
N GLY A 99 7.36 13.06 -3.65
CA GLY A 99 6.29 13.88 -4.25
C GLY A 99 5.90 13.49 -5.68
N SER A 100 6.51 12.45 -6.25
CA SER A 100 6.22 11.96 -7.60
C SER A 100 5.18 10.84 -7.63
N PHE A 101 5.19 9.99 -6.60
CA PHE A 101 4.25 8.89 -6.39
C PHE A 101 3.76 8.90 -4.94
N GLY A 102 2.54 8.41 -4.73
CA GLY A 102 1.96 8.21 -3.40
C GLY A 102 1.43 6.79 -3.26
N LEU A 103 1.56 6.22 -2.05
CA LEU A 103 0.95 4.95 -1.69
C LEU A 103 -0.40 5.24 -1.04
N PHE A 104 -1.45 4.54 -1.47
CA PHE A 104 -2.81 4.79 -1.03
C PHE A 104 -3.51 3.49 -0.66
N LEU A 105 -4.30 3.57 0.40
CA LEU A 105 -5.37 2.63 0.69
C LEU A 105 -6.68 3.24 0.17
N CYS A 106 -7.57 2.40 -0.33
CA CYS A 106 -8.95 2.79 -0.54
C CYS A 106 -9.90 1.76 0.06
N ASP A 107 -11.07 2.22 0.47
CA ASP A 107 -12.17 1.35 0.90
C ASP A 107 -13.51 1.89 0.42
N GLU A 108 -14.46 0.99 0.25
CA GLU A 108 -15.86 1.34 0.05
C GLU A 108 -16.50 1.54 1.42
N VAL A 109 -16.95 2.76 1.68
CA VAL A 109 -17.72 3.09 2.88
C VAL A 109 -19.19 3.28 2.49
N GLU A 110 -20.10 2.79 3.34
CA GLU A 110 -21.49 3.20 3.28
C GLU A 110 -21.52 4.72 3.49
N GLY A 111 -22.07 5.43 2.51
CA GLY A 111 -22.33 6.86 2.65
C GLY A 111 -23.56 7.03 3.52
N ASP A 112 -23.58 8.07 4.35
CA ASP A 112 -24.76 8.50 5.12
C ASP A 112 -26.02 8.62 4.26
#